data_AF-A0A497QL37-F1
#
_entry.id   AF-A0A497QL37-F1
#
_cell.length_a   1.000
_cell.length_b   1.000
_cell.length_c   1.000
_cell.angle_alpha   90.00
_cell.angle_beta   90.00
_cell.angle_gamma   90.00
#
_symmetry.space_group_name_H-M   'P 1'
#
loop_
_entity.id
_entity.type
_entity.pdbx_description
1 polymer ?
#
loop_
_entity_poly.entity_id
_entity_poly.type
_entity_poly.pdbx_seq_one_letter_code
_entity_poly.pdbx_strand_id
1 'polypeptide(L)'
;MIWSKFLAELPQIKQHLFNQSRFSFAPRPDLNIGMGSPDFSLFIGDNLEVLRFLLKKDNLEPYDLIFIDPPYNSRKDAIINDYPSSKSSIWYNGCTHLQWLKMMYNRLFFSSKLLNPERGVILLCCDDKEHPYLRLMLDLILGENNFIGTYIWKSFEGVKDNAIFTHSHTYILIYAKNLKSLKKVIKESKTHALFKQSGSILDSFDSSIKAREELFNTLGIISEKIKSDLHKADWIRFLNPKPLDLLGFLLEKWTFVPNARVLDLFSGTSSLLISSMHHNLKKQHQVSVSGIQYPFPLVDFFRSPRAEYPEISKLVLSDLTLIRLKQTLIQNSWNEKYQIRVWKQILKPRNNFSKL
;
A
#
# COMPACT_ATOMS: atom_id res chain seq x y z
N MET A 1 19.18 -15.77 14.33
CA MET A 1 18.18 -16.31 15.28
C MET A 1 16.73 -16.12 14.82
N ILE A 2 16.28 -14.91 14.46
CA ILE A 2 14.87 -14.67 14.06
C ILE A 2 14.46 -15.45 12.81
N TRP A 3 15.25 -15.38 11.74
CA TRP A 3 14.96 -16.09 10.49
C TRP A 3 14.88 -17.62 10.67
N SER A 4 15.80 -18.19 11.45
CA SER A 4 15.77 -19.62 11.79
C SER A 4 14.49 -20.03 12.54
N LYS A 5 14.01 -19.20 13.46
CA LYS A 5 12.71 -19.41 14.13
C LYS A 5 11.55 -19.34 13.15
N PHE A 6 11.55 -18.35 12.26
CA PHE A 6 10.54 -18.23 11.21
C PHE A 6 10.51 -19.49 10.32
N LEU A 7 11.67 -20.00 9.89
CA LEU A 7 11.75 -21.22 9.07
C LEU A 7 11.24 -22.46 9.82
N ALA A 8 11.52 -22.58 11.12
CA ALA A 8 11.03 -23.68 11.95
C ALA A 8 9.49 -23.70 12.04
N GLU A 9 8.84 -22.53 12.02
CA GLU A 9 7.38 -22.40 12.08
C GLU A 9 6.70 -22.40 10.70
N LEU A 10 7.47 -22.28 9.62
CA LEU A 10 6.96 -22.20 8.25
C LEU A 10 6.02 -23.35 7.85
N PRO A 11 6.27 -24.63 8.22
CA PRO A 11 5.34 -25.71 7.92
C PRO A 11 3.95 -25.50 8.53
N GLN A 12 3.88 -25.04 9.78
CA GLN A 12 2.61 -24.75 10.46
C GLN A 12 1.91 -23.54 9.83
N ILE A 13 2.66 -22.49 9.49
CA ILE A 13 2.13 -21.32 8.77
C ILE A 13 1.49 -21.75 7.46
N LYS A 14 2.16 -22.64 6.69
CA LYS A 14 1.67 -23.15 5.41
C LYS A 14 0.39 -23.97 5.52
N GLN A 15 0.24 -24.78 6.58
CA GLN A 15 -0.99 -25.57 6.81
C GLN A 15 -2.24 -24.69 6.91
N HIS A 16 -2.11 -23.49 7.47
CA HIS A 16 -3.25 -22.58 7.68
C HIS A 16 -3.48 -21.57 6.55
N LEU A 17 -2.62 -21.51 5.53
CA LEU A 17 -2.75 -20.55 4.43
C LEU A 17 -4.12 -20.65 3.76
N PHE A 18 -4.56 -21.88 3.47
CA PHE A 18 -5.76 -22.19 2.69
C PHE A 18 -7.02 -22.41 3.54
N ASN A 19 -6.96 -22.11 4.84
CA ASN A 19 -8.15 -22.12 5.69
C ASN A 19 -9.27 -21.29 5.05
N GLN A 20 -10.51 -21.80 5.07
CA GLN A 20 -11.63 -21.10 4.49
C GLN A 20 -11.86 -19.75 5.20
N SER A 21 -11.75 -18.67 4.43
CA SER A 21 -12.12 -17.33 4.91
C SER A 21 -13.60 -17.25 5.26
N ARG A 22 -13.89 -16.68 6.43
CA ARG A 22 -15.25 -16.31 6.88
C ARG A 22 -15.72 -14.97 6.30
N PHE A 23 -14.87 -14.29 5.52
CA PHE A 23 -15.14 -12.97 4.96
C PHE A 23 -15.34 -13.05 3.44
N SER A 24 -16.09 -12.08 2.92
CA SER A 24 -16.26 -11.78 1.49
C SER A 24 -16.22 -10.27 1.29
N PHE A 25 -16.40 -9.80 0.07
CA PHE A 25 -16.47 -8.37 -0.25
C PHE A 25 -17.72 -8.07 -1.07
N ALA A 26 -18.42 -7.01 -0.66
CA ALA A 26 -19.60 -6.51 -1.37
C ALA A 26 -19.33 -5.10 -1.91
N PRO A 27 -19.89 -4.76 -3.10
CA PRO A 27 -19.78 -3.41 -3.63
C PRO A 27 -20.49 -2.41 -2.70
N ARG A 28 -19.98 -1.18 -2.67
CA ARG A 28 -20.56 -0.03 -1.96
C ARG A 28 -20.81 1.12 -2.93
N PRO A 29 -21.86 1.03 -3.76
CA PRO A 29 -22.15 2.04 -4.78
C PRO A 29 -22.32 3.44 -4.20
N ASP A 30 -22.81 3.54 -2.96
CA ASP A 30 -22.97 4.78 -2.20
C ASP A 30 -21.64 5.47 -1.86
N LEU A 31 -20.53 4.73 -1.91
CA LEU A 31 -19.18 5.24 -1.67
C LEU A 31 -18.37 5.43 -2.95
N ASN A 32 -18.90 5.03 -4.12
CA ASN A 32 -18.22 5.21 -5.40
C ASN A 32 -17.94 6.70 -5.67
N ILE A 33 -16.86 6.95 -6.42
CA ILE A 33 -16.40 8.31 -6.73
C ILE A 33 -16.25 8.43 -8.24
N GLY A 34 -16.86 9.45 -8.84
CA GLY A 34 -16.80 9.69 -10.28
C GLY A 34 -17.56 8.67 -11.11
N MET A 35 -17.60 8.92 -12.41
CA MET A 35 -18.43 8.22 -13.40
C MET A 35 -17.67 7.85 -14.69
N GLY A 36 -16.39 8.22 -14.80
CA GLY A 36 -15.58 8.00 -16.00
C GLY A 36 -14.86 6.65 -16.05
N SER A 37 -13.87 6.52 -16.93
CA SER A 37 -13.05 5.32 -17.14
C SER A 37 -11.59 5.72 -17.41
N PRO A 38 -10.56 4.98 -16.91
CA PRO A 38 -10.59 3.63 -16.35
C PRO A 38 -11.24 3.48 -14.97
N ASP A 39 -11.73 2.26 -14.72
CA ASP A 39 -12.33 1.84 -13.45
C ASP A 39 -11.25 1.47 -12.45
N PHE A 40 -10.98 2.38 -11.52
CA PHE A 40 -10.22 2.10 -10.31
C PHE A 40 -11.07 1.36 -9.29
N SER A 41 -10.44 0.67 -8.35
CA SER A 41 -11.13 0.03 -7.23
C SER A 41 -10.45 0.32 -5.89
N LEU A 42 -11.24 0.48 -4.84
CA LEU A 42 -10.75 0.56 -3.46
C LEU A 42 -11.48 -0.49 -2.60
N PHE A 43 -10.72 -1.43 -2.05
CA PHE A 43 -11.21 -2.42 -1.10
C PHE A 43 -10.97 -1.93 0.33
N ILE A 44 -12.04 -1.86 1.12
CA ILE A 44 -12.00 -1.52 2.54
C ILE A 44 -12.07 -2.81 3.35
N GLY A 45 -10.95 -3.22 3.93
CA GLY A 45 -10.84 -4.48 4.69
C GLY A 45 -9.41 -4.96 4.93
N ASP A 46 -9.27 -6.14 5.50
CA ASP A 46 -8.00 -6.85 5.64
C ASP A 46 -7.48 -7.28 4.27
N ASN A 47 -6.28 -6.84 3.94
CA ASN A 47 -5.65 -7.14 2.67
C ASN A 47 -5.37 -8.63 2.44
N LEU A 48 -5.13 -9.43 3.47
CA LEU A 48 -5.05 -10.89 3.33
C LEU A 48 -6.39 -11.48 2.88
N GLU A 49 -7.50 -10.95 3.40
CA GLU A 49 -8.84 -11.37 3.03
C GLU A 49 -9.21 -10.89 1.62
N VAL A 50 -8.81 -9.68 1.23
CA VAL A 50 -8.96 -9.21 -0.17
C VAL A 50 -8.17 -10.09 -1.12
N LEU A 51 -6.90 -10.41 -0.84
CA LEU A 51 -6.09 -11.29 -1.68
C LEU A 51 -6.76 -12.67 -1.86
N ARG A 52 -7.29 -13.25 -0.78
CA ARG A 52 -8.04 -14.52 -0.82
C ARG A 52 -9.35 -14.41 -1.62
N PHE A 53 -10.04 -13.28 -1.52
CA PHE A 53 -11.26 -13.01 -2.27
C PHE A 53 -10.96 -12.89 -3.77
N LEU A 54 -9.94 -12.10 -4.14
CA LEU A 54 -9.50 -11.90 -5.52
C LEU A 54 -9.07 -13.22 -6.17
N LEU A 55 -8.33 -14.07 -5.46
CA LEU A 55 -7.92 -15.38 -5.97
C LEU A 55 -9.07 -16.35 -6.29
N LYS A 56 -10.26 -16.12 -5.72
CA LYS A 56 -11.45 -16.93 -5.96
C LYS A 56 -12.36 -16.35 -7.04
N LYS A 57 -12.03 -15.16 -7.56
CA LYS A 57 -12.86 -14.49 -8.56
C LYS A 57 -12.58 -15.11 -9.93
N ASP A 58 -13.62 -15.70 -10.52
CA ASP A 58 -13.55 -16.21 -11.89
C ASP A 58 -13.17 -15.08 -12.86
N ASN A 59 -12.33 -15.42 -13.84
CA ASN A 59 -11.85 -14.49 -14.87
C ASN A 59 -11.14 -13.23 -14.34
N LEU A 60 -10.59 -13.26 -13.11
CA LEU A 60 -9.70 -12.20 -12.67
C LEU A 60 -8.42 -12.25 -13.50
N GLU A 61 -8.24 -11.24 -14.35
CA GLU A 61 -6.96 -11.03 -15.01
C GLU A 61 -5.87 -10.75 -13.98
N PRO A 62 -4.67 -11.32 -14.16
CA PRO A 62 -3.58 -11.16 -13.22
C PRO A 62 -3.06 -9.72 -13.21
N TYR A 63 -2.43 -9.34 -12.10
CA TYR A 63 -1.84 -8.02 -11.94
C TYR A 63 -0.43 -7.96 -12.54
N ASP A 64 -0.15 -6.93 -13.32
CA ASP A 64 1.17 -6.67 -13.91
C ASP A 64 2.12 -6.05 -12.89
N LEU A 65 1.57 -5.31 -11.92
CA LEU A 65 2.34 -4.72 -10.83
C LEU A 65 1.62 -4.90 -9.50
N ILE A 66 2.36 -5.31 -8.46
CA ILE A 66 1.90 -5.25 -7.08
C ILE A 66 2.85 -4.35 -6.30
N PHE A 67 2.33 -3.22 -5.81
CA PHE A 67 3.04 -2.28 -4.96
C PHE A 67 2.70 -2.54 -3.49
N ILE A 68 3.72 -2.58 -2.65
CA ILE A 68 3.58 -2.93 -1.23
C ILE A 68 4.41 -1.95 -0.41
N ASP A 69 3.74 -1.06 0.31
CA ASP A 69 4.34 -0.17 1.30
C ASP A 69 3.78 -0.51 2.70
N PRO A 70 4.27 -1.60 3.33
CA PRO A 70 3.73 -2.07 4.59
C PRO A 70 4.12 -1.09 5.71
N PRO A 71 3.43 -1.12 6.87
CA PRO A 71 3.93 -0.43 8.05
C PRO A 71 5.31 -0.97 8.40
N TYR A 72 6.30 -0.08 8.50
CA TYR A 72 7.65 -0.49 8.88
C TYR A 72 7.60 -0.95 10.33
N ASN A 73 8.29 -2.05 10.63
CA ASN A 73 8.33 -2.58 12.00
C ASN A 73 9.29 -1.75 12.88
N SER A 74 9.37 -0.44 12.64
CA SER A 74 10.16 0.47 13.44
C SER A 74 9.42 0.62 14.78
N ARG A 75 10.10 0.46 15.92
CA ARG A 75 9.46 0.68 17.22
C ARG A 75 8.95 2.13 17.36
N LYS A 76 9.31 3.05 16.46
CA LYS A 76 8.83 4.43 16.43
C LYS A 76 7.43 4.56 15.83
N ASP A 77 7.07 3.74 14.84
CA ASP A 77 5.68 3.67 14.35
C ASP A 77 4.74 3.06 15.41
N ALA A 78 5.31 2.24 16.30
CA ALA A 78 4.63 1.67 17.46
C ALA A 78 4.54 2.60 18.69
N ILE A 79 5.29 3.71 18.66
CA ILE A 79 5.47 4.59 19.81
C ILE A 79 5.16 6.02 19.34
N ILE A 80 3.86 6.35 19.33
CA ILE A 80 3.45 7.72 19.65
C ILE A 80 3.67 7.86 21.15
N ASN A 81 4.83 8.40 21.51
CA ASN A 81 5.46 8.37 22.83
C ASN A 81 4.73 9.12 23.97
N ASP A 82 3.41 9.34 23.89
CA ASP A 82 2.64 10.08 24.91
C ASP A 82 1.27 9.46 25.27
N TYR A 83 0.99 8.19 24.92
CA TYR A 83 -0.26 7.55 25.35
C TYR A 83 0.00 6.25 26.14
N PRO A 84 -0.73 6.03 27.25
CA PRO A 84 -0.66 4.80 27.99
C PRO A 84 -1.15 3.66 27.10
N SER A 85 -0.27 2.68 26.91
CA SER A 85 -0.49 1.35 26.37
C SER A 85 -1.95 0.87 26.47
N SER A 86 -2.72 1.02 25.41
CA SER A 86 -3.98 0.30 25.25
C SER A 86 -3.72 -0.93 24.37
N LYS A 87 -4.03 -2.11 24.92
CA LYS A 87 -3.57 -3.44 24.48
C LYS A 87 -4.16 -3.96 23.15
N SER A 88 -4.80 -3.15 22.30
CA SER A 88 -5.74 -3.67 21.29
C SER A 88 -5.31 -3.64 19.83
N SER A 89 -4.28 -2.89 19.39
CA SER A 89 -3.86 -2.91 17.98
C SER A 89 -2.61 -3.77 17.77
N ILE A 90 -2.81 -5.01 17.31
CA ILE A 90 -1.74 -5.97 16.95
C ILE A 90 -0.72 -5.37 15.97
N TRP A 91 -1.14 -4.40 15.17
CA TRP A 91 -0.36 -3.79 14.11
C TRP A 91 0.71 -2.79 14.61
N TYR A 92 0.46 -2.13 15.74
CA TYR A 92 1.28 -1.01 16.21
C TYR A 92 1.72 -1.13 17.67
N ASN A 93 1.28 -2.11 18.46
CA ASN A 93 1.81 -2.32 19.82
C ASN A 93 3.17 -3.05 19.87
N GLY A 94 4.07 -2.75 18.92
CA GLY A 94 5.40 -3.35 18.90
C GLY A 94 5.36 -4.85 18.63
N CYS A 95 4.77 -5.24 17.49
CA CYS A 95 4.80 -6.63 17.03
C CYS A 95 6.24 -7.15 17.04
N THR A 96 6.44 -8.35 17.58
CA THR A 96 7.77 -8.99 17.47
C THR A 96 8.11 -9.16 16.00
N HIS A 97 9.40 -9.11 15.65
CA HIS A 97 9.86 -9.37 14.28
C HIS A 97 9.22 -10.64 13.68
N LEU A 98 9.13 -11.71 14.47
CA LEU A 98 8.54 -12.97 14.02
C LEU A 98 7.04 -12.83 13.68
N GLN A 99 6.25 -12.11 14.48
CA GLN A 99 4.84 -11.87 14.17
C GLN A 99 4.68 -11.03 12.90
N TRP A 100 5.50 -9.98 12.74
CA TRP A 100 5.48 -9.16 11.54
C TRP A 100 5.87 -9.96 10.28
N LEU A 101 6.90 -10.81 10.38
CA LEU A 101 7.29 -11.70 9.27
C LEU A 101 6.19 -12.71 8.91
N LYS A 102 5.50 -13.30 9.88
CA LYS A 102 4.34 -14.18 9.63
C LYS A 102 3.22 -13.45 8.88
N MET A 103 2.93 -12.22 9.32
CA MET A 103 1.92 -11.36 8.70
C MET A 103 2.27 -11.04 7.25
N MET A 104 3.54 -10.69 6.98
CA MET A 104 4.02 -10.39 5.62
C MET A 104 4.08 -11.63 4.75
N TYR A 105 4.56 -12.77 5.26
CA TYR A 105 4.68 -14.01 4.48
C TYR A 105 3.36 -14.42 3.83
N ASN A 106 2.27 -14.44 4.60
CA ASN A 106 0.95 -14.82 4.08
C ASN A 106 0.50 -13.88 2.95
N ARG A 107 0.73 -12.58 3.11
CA ARG A 107 0.38 -11.55 2.12
C ARG A 107 1.21 -11.70 0.86
N LEU A 108 2.53 -11.77 0.98
CA LEU A 108 3.45 -11.94 -0.15
C LEU A 108 3.20 -13.25 -0.89
N PHE A 109 2.90 -14.33 -0.17
CA PHE A 109 2.55 -15.61 -0.77
C PHE A 109 1.32 -15.47 -1.68
N PHE A 110 0.22 -14.91 -1.20
CA PHE A 110 -0.98 -14.74 -2.03
C PHE A 110 -0.82 -13.66 -3.11
N SER A 111 -0.11 -12.57 -2.84
CA SER A 111 0.26 -11.59 -3.88
C SER A 111 1.01 -12.24 -5.03
N SER A 112 1.95 -13.16 -4.75
CA SER A 112 2.68 -13.88 -5.79
C SER A 112 1.80 -14.72 -6.71
N LYS A 113 0.62 -15.15 -6.22
CA LYS A 113 -0.34 -15.96 -6.99
C LYS A 113 -1.22 -15.11 -7.90
N LEU A 114 -1.36 -13.81 -7.60
CA LEU A 114 -2.13 -12.86 -8.40
C LEU A 114 -1.30 -12.16 -9.48
N LEU A 115 0.03 -12.34 -9.49
CA LEU A 115 0.90 -11.73 -10.48
C LEU A 115 0.76 -12.36 -11.86
N ASN A 116 0.89 -11.51 -12.88
CA ASN A 116 1.00 -11.94 -14.27
C ASN A 116 2.23 -12.88 -14.41
N PRO A 117 2.06 -14.10 -14.94
CA PRO A 117 3.12 -15.09 -15.02
C PRO A 117 4.28 -14.69 -15.94
N GLU A 118 4.02 -13.83 -16.93
CA GLU A 118 5.01 -13.43 -17.93
C GLU A 118 5.72 -12.13 -17.58
N ARG A 119 4.96 -11.14 -17.08
CA ARG A 119 5.45 -9.76 -16.91
C ARG A 119 5.17 -9.15 -15.53
N GLY A 120 4.59 -9.92 -14.61
CA GLY A 120 4.25 -9.44 -13.27
C GLY A 120 5.47 -9.05 -12.45
N VAL A 121 5.40 -7.94 -11.74
CA VAL A 121 6.45 -7.43 -10.85
C VAL A 121 5.91 -7.06 -9.47
N ILE A 122 6.67 -7.35 -8.41
CA ILE A 122 6.46 -6.82 -7.06
C ILE A 122 7.46 -5.70 -6.80
N LEU A 123 6.95 -4.58 -6.27
CA LEU A 123 7.74 -3.51 -5.66
C LEU A 123 7.39 -3.47 -4.17
N LEU A 124 8.38 -3.72 -3.32
CA LEU A 124 8.20 -3.73 -1.87
C LEU A 124 9.07 -2.68 -1.20
N CYS A 125 8.45 -1.66 -0.60
CA CYS A 125 9.13 -0.66 0.19
C CYS A 125 9.48 -1.21 1.59
N CYS A 126 10.68 -0.90 2.08
CA CYS A 126 11.13 -1.27 3.41
C CYS A 126 12.23 -0.36 3.94
N ASP A 127 12.37 -0.35 5.27
CA ASP A 127 13.53 0.21 5.95
C ASP A 127 14.68 -0.80 6.04
N ASP A 128 15.80 -0.35 6.58
CA ASP A 128 16.99 -1.16 6.85
C ASP A 128 16.72 -2.33 7.81
N LYS A 129 15.80 -2.14 8.77
CA LYS A 129 15.51 -3.11 9.82
C LYS A 129 14.93 -4.41 9.29
N GLU A 130 13.90 -4.35 8.45
CA GLU A 130 13.24 -5.55 7.92
C GLU A 130 13.72 -5.96 6.51
N HIS A 131 14.49 -5.11 5.84
CA HIS A 131 15.01 -5.37 4.49
C HIS A 131 15.68 -6.76 4.33
N PRO A 132 16.61 -7.21 5.20
CA PRO A 132 17.25 -8.52 5.04
C PRO A 132 16.25 -9.68 5.07
N TYR A 133 15.24 -9.60 5.94
CA TYR A 133 14.24 -10.66 6.10
C TYR A 133 13.22 -10.65 4.96
N LEU A 134 12.80 -9.47 4.51
CA LEU A 134 11.90 -9.34 3.35
C LEU A 134 12.56 -9.82 2.06
N ARG A 135 13.86 -9.54 1.90
CA ARG A 135 14.67 -10.06 0.80
C ARG A 135 14.66 -11.59 0.79
N LEU A 136 15.05 -12.23 1.90
CA LEU A 136 15.05 -13.70 2.02
C LEU A 136 13.65 -14.31 1.86
N MET A 137 12.62 -13.60 2.31
CA MET A 137 11.23 -14.03 2.17
C MET A 137 10.74 -13.99 0.73
N LEU A 138 11.10 -12.96 -0.04
CA LEU A 138 10.82 -12.90 -1.47
C LEU A 138 11.62 -13.94 -2.25
N ASP A 139 12.89 -14.18 -1.90
CA ASP A 139 13.68 -15.29 -2.45
C ASP A 139 12.99 -16.65 -2.20
N LEU A 140 12.45 -16.87 -1.00
CA LEU A 140 11.71 -18.09 -0.66
C LEU A 140 10.38 -18.24 -1.45
N ILE A 141 9.69 -17.14 -1.76
CA ILE A 141 8.35 -17.16 -2.39
C ILE A 141 8.44 -17.15 -3.92
N LEU A 142 9.33 -16.33 -4.48
CA LEU A 142 9.46 -16.09 -5.92
C LEU A 142 10.69 -16.76 -6.52
N GLY A 143 11.67 -17.15 -5.70
CA GLY A 143 12.96 -17.67 -6.17
C GLY A 143 13.99 -16.55 -6.35
N GLU A 144 15.22 -16.80 -5.89
CA GLU A 144 16.32 -15.83 -5.95
C GLU A 144 16.64 -15.34 -7.36
N ASN A 145 16.51 -16.22 -8.36
CA ASN A 145 16.78 -15.94 -9.77
C ASN A 145 15.77 -14.95 -10.38
N ASN A 146 14.69 -14.63 -9.65
CA ASN A 146 13.68 -13.66 -10.05
C ASN A 146 13.88 -12.29 -9.40
N PHE A 147 14.89 -12.11 -8.54
CA PHE A 147 15.30 -10.80 -8.06
C PHE A 147 15.83 -9.95 -9.22
N ILE A 148 15.32 -8.72 -9.32
CA ILE A 148 15.76 -7.77 -10.35
C ILE A 148 16.81 -6.82 -9.79
N GLY A 149 16.55 -6.27 -8.62
CA GLY A 149 17.36 -5.21 -8.04
C GLY A 149 16.65 -4.51 -6.89
N THR A 150 17.30 -3.48 -6.37
CA THR A 150 16.77 -2.63 -5.31
C THR A 150 16.91 -1.18 -5.74
N TYR A 151 15.82 -0.42 -5.72
CA TYR A 151 15.94 1.03 -5.75
C TYR A 151 16.24 1.54 -4.35
N ILE A 152 17.22 2.44 -4.25
CA ILE A 152 17.53 3.19 -3.04
C ILE A 152 16.86 4.55 -3.18
N TRP A 153 15.88 4.84 -2.32
CA TRP A 153 15.20 6.12 -2.33
C TRP A 153 15.71 6.99 -1.18
N LYS A 154 16.35 8.13 -1.50
CA LYS A 154 16.74 9.15 -0.53
C LYS A 154 15.48 9.84 0.00
N SER A 155 15.05 9.43 1.19
CA SER A 155 13.78 9.81 1.81
C SER A 155 13.91 10.93 2.84
N PHE A 156 15.15 11.30 3.17
CA PHE A 156 15.48 12.35 4.12
C PHE A 156 16.77 13.07 3.72
N GLU A 157 16.82 14.39 3.89
CA GLU A 157 18.02 15.20 3.76
C GLU A 157 18.36 15.88 5.08
N GLY A 158 19.63 15.84 5.47
CA GLY A 158 20.14 16.42 6.71
C GLY A 158 20.96 15.44 7.54
N VAL A 159 21.46 15.94 8.68
CA VAL A 159 22.20 15.16 9.68
C VAL A 159 21.39 15.15 10.96
N LYS A 160 21.30 14.00 11.63
CA LYS A 160 20.69 13.90 12.96
C LYS A 160 21.76 14.13 14.01
N ASP A 161 21.67 15.24 14.74
CA ASP A 161 22.70 15.74 15.68
C ASP A 161 23.03 14.82 16.87
N ASN A 162 22.40 13.65 16.99
CA ASN A 162 22.66 12.66 18.04
C ASN A 162 22.62 11.21 17.52
N ALA A 163 22.88 11.00 16.23
CA ALA A 163 22.95 9.67 15.63
C ALA A 163 24.39 9.33 15.24
N ILE A 164 24.83 8.10 15.54
CA ILE A 164 26.11 7.56 15.03
C ILE A 164 26.12 7.58 13.49
N PHE A 165 24.97 7.32 12.89
CA PHE A 165 24.76 7.37 11.44
C PHE A 165 23.37 7.93 11.13
N THR A 166 23.29 8.84 10.16
CA THR A 166 21.99 9.37 9.71
C THR A 166 21.41 8.46 8.63
N HIS A 167 20.43 7.66 9.01
CA HIS A 167 19.63 6.89 8.05
C HIS A 167 18.77 7.86 7.22
N SER A 168 19.15 8.06 5.95
CA SER A 168 18.55 9.03 5.02
C SER A 168 17.81 8.38 3.85
N HIS A 169 17.88 7.06 3.72
CA HIS A 169 17.28 6.32 2.61
C HIS A 169 16.42 5.14 3.07
N THR A 170 15.55 4.71 2.16
CA THR A 170 14.77 3.47 2.26
C THR A 170 14.96 2.66 0.99
N TYR A 171 14.48 1.42 1.00
CA TYR A 171 14.70 0.46 -0.07
C TYR A 171 13.38 0.08 -0.73
N ILE A 172 13.42 -0.13 -2.04
CA ILE A 172 12.33 -0.73 -2.80
C ILE A 172 12.88 -2.00 -3.45
N LEU A 173 12.53 -3.16 -2.89
CA LEU A 173 12.88 -4.47 -3.43
C LEU A 173 12.04 -4.76 -4.67
N ILE A 174 12.69 -5.25 -5.73
CA ILE A 174 12.06 -5.49 -7.03
C ILE A 174 12.22 -6.96 -7.39
N TYR A 175 11.10 -7.65 -7.59
CA TYR A 175 11.07 -9.04 -8.04
C TYR A 175 10.14 -9.21 -9.22
N ALA A 176 10.57 -9.98 -10.22
CA ALA A 176 9.69 -10.50 -11.24
C ALA A 176 8.91 -11.71 -10.72
N LYS A 177 7.76 -11.99 -11.31
CA LYS A 177 7.12 -13.31 -11.23
C LYS A 177 7.97 -14.37 -11.94
N ASN A 178 8.50 -14.00 -13.11
CA ASN A 178 9.45 -14.78 -13.89
C ASN A 178 10.37 -13.81 -14.64
N LEU A 179 11.63 -13.71 -14.22
CA LEU A 179 12.57 -12.74 -14.79
C LEU A 179 12.94 -13.07 -16.24
N LYS A 180 12.98 -14.35 -16.60
CA LYS A 180 13.27 -14.77 -17.98
C LYS A 180 12.16 -14.33 -18.94
N SER A 181 10.91 -14.57 -18.56
CA SER A 181 9.74 -14.13 -19.34
C SER A 181 9.65 -12.61 -19.40
N LEU A 182 9.86 -11.91 -18.27
CA LEU A 182 9.81 -10.46 -18.22
C LEU A 182 10.84 -9.82 -19.17
N LYS A 183 12.07 -10.34 -19.18
CA LYS A 183 13.12 -9.88 -20.12
C LYS A 183 12.70 -10.06 -21.58
N LYS A 184 11.99 -11.12 -21.92
CA LYS A 184 11.45 -11.34 -23.27
C LYS A 184 10.38 -10.29 -23.61
N VAL A 185 9.43 -10.05 -22.72
CA VAL A 185 8.38 -9.04 -22.93
C VAL A 185 8.95 -7.64 -23.09
N ILE A 186 9.87 -7.23 -22.21
CA ILE A 186 10.59 -5.94 -22.33
C ILE A 186 11.33 -5.86 -23.67
N LYS A 187 11.83 -7.00 -24.17
CA LYS A 187 12.54 -7.05 -25.43
C LYS A 187 11.64 -6.76 -26.62
N GLU A 188 10.47 -7.37 -26.62
CA GLU A 188 9.47 -7.29 -27.68
C GLU A 188 8.74 -5.94 -27.67
N SER A 189 8.48 -5.35 -26.50
CA SER A 189 7.83 -4.04 -26.36
C SER A 189 8.71 -2.86 -26.81
N LYS A 190 9.98 -3.09 -27.16
CA LYS A 190 10.97 -2.04 -27.49
C LYS A 190 11.17 -1.01 -26.37
N THR A 191 10.77 -1.31 -25.13
CA THR A 191 10.89 -0.39 -23.98
C THR A 191 12.24 -0.45 -23.27
N HIS A 192 13.22 -1.21 -23.79
CA HIS A 192 14.55 -1.34 -23.19
C HIS A 192 15.26 -0.03 -22.86
N ALA A 193 15.06 1.02 -23.66
CA ALA A 193 15.67 2.31 -23.43
C ALA A 193 15.23 2.91 -22.07
N LEU A 194 13.95 2.73 -21.71
CA LEU A 194 13.41 3.16 -20.42
C LEU A 194 14.14 2.48 -19.25
N PHE A 195 14.45 1.20 -19.38
CA PHE A 195 15.14 0.44 -18.34
C PHE A 195 16.63 0.77 -18.26
N LYS A 196 17.31 0.99 -19.39
CA LYS A 196 18.76 1.28 -19.42
C LYS A 196 19.14 2.64 -18.84
N GLN A 197 18.26 3.64 -18.90
CA GLN A 197 18.54 5.00 -18.43
C GLN A 197 18.22 5.21 -16.94
N SER A 198 17.77 4.18 -16.23
CA SER A 198 17.31 4.33 -14.85
C SER A 198 18.43 4.10 -13.85
N GLY A 199 18.76 5.11 -13.05
CA GLY A 199 19.64 4.95 -11.89
C GLY A 199 18.98 4.07 -10.83
N SER A 200 19.78 3.25 -10.15
CA SER A 200 19.32 2.46 -8.98
C SER A 200 19.12 3.33 -7.74
N ILE A 201 19.66 4.56 -7.74
CA ILE A 201 19.49 5.55 -6.69
C ILE A 201 18.49 6.59 -7.19
N LEU A 202 17.39 6.74 -6.46
CA LEU A 202 16.33 7.71 -6.72
C LEU A 202 16.45 8.84 -5.69
N ASP A 203 16.61 10.08 -6.16
CA ASP A 203 16.74 11.28 -5.32
C ASP A 203 15.69 12.32 -5.70
N SER A 204 14.81 12.70 -4.75
CA SER A 204 13.86 13.81 -4.90
C SER A 204 13.20 14.21 -3.56
N PHE A 205 14.00 14.48 -2.53
CA PHE A 205 13.52 14.81 -1.18
C PHE A 205 12.46 15.94 -1.14
N ASP A 206 12.65 17.02 -1.90
CA ASP A 206 11.73 18.17 -1.96
C ASP A 206 10.29 17.78 -2.33
N SER A 207 10.13 16.77 -3.19
CA SER A 207 8.80 16.27 -3.60
C SER A 207 8.06 15.61 -2.44
N SER A 208 8.79 15.08 -1.45
CA SER A 208 8.24 14.38 -0.29
C SER A 208 7.70 15.33 0.77
N ILE A 209 8.41 16.43 1.02
CA ILE A 209 7.95 17.49 1.92
C ILE A 209 6.69 18.13 1.35
N LYS A 210 6.74 18.55 0.07
CA LYS A 210 5.59 19.15 -0.61
C LYS A 210 4.38 18.22 -0.60
N ALA A 211 4.56 16.93 -0.87
CA ALA A 211 3.47 15.96 -0.81
C ALA A 211 2.83 15.86 0.58
N ARG A 212 3.61 15.98 1.67
CA ARG A 212 3.10 16.02 3.04
C ARG A 212 2.35 17.30 3.33
N GLU A 213 2.88 18.45 2.91
CA GLU A 213 2.25 19.76 3.07
C GLU A 213 0.92 19.87 2.29
N GLU A 214 0.87 19.37 1.07
CA GLU A 214 -0.35 19.35 0.26
C GLU A 214 -1.43 18.46 0.90
N LEU A 215 -1.04 17.26 1.36
CA LEU A 215 -1.91 16.36 2.10
C LEU A 215 -2.44 17.00 3.38
N PHE A 216 -1.56 17.67 4.10
CA PHE A 216 -1.88 18.42 5.31
C PHE A 216 -2.92 19.50 5.04
N ASN A 217 -2.74 20.30 3.99
CA ASN A 217 -3.68 21.35 3.61
C ASN A 217 -5.02 20.78 3.13
N THR A 218 -5.02 19.65 2.43
CA THR A 218 -6.25 19.05 1.86
C THR A 218 -7.11 18.37 2.92
N LEU A 219 -6.49 17.65 3.86
CA LEU A 219 -7.18 16.90 4.91
C LEU A 219 -7.40 17.69 6.20
N GLY A 220 -6.68 18.79 6.42
CA GLY A 220 -6.96 19.71 7.53
C GLY A 220 -8.32 20.43 7.42
N ILE A 221 -9.03 20.29 6.29
CA ILE A 221 -10.32 20.94 5.99
C ILE A 221 -11.51 20.02 6.31
N ILE A 222 -11.35 19.01 7.18
CA ILE A 222 -12.45 18.07 7.50
C ILE A 222 -13.67 18.75 8.18
N SER A 223 -13.58 20.00 8.66
CA SER A 223 -14.75 20.89 8.71
C SER A 223 -14.38 22.38 8.76
N GLU A 224 -15.23 23.26 8.22
CA GLU A 224 -15.10 24.73 8.40
C GLU A 224 -15.22 25.15 9.87
N LYS A 225 -15.90 24.37 10.70
CA LYS A 225 -16.05 24.58 12.15
C LYS A 225 -14.75 24.35 12.93
N ILE A 226 -13.83 23.55 12.37
CA ILE A 226 -12.50 23.24 12.91
C ILE A 226 -11.49 24.36 12.52
N LYS A 227 -11.75 25.16 11.48
CA LYS A 227 -10.83 26.25 11.09
C LYS A 227 -10.74 27.38 12.12
N SER A 228 -11.80 27.67 12.86
CA SER A 228 -11.83 28.84 13.76
C SER A 228 -11.17 28.60 15.11
N ASP A 229 -11.15 27.36 15.60
CA ASP A 229 -10.79 27.05 17.00
C ASP A 229 -9.52 26.20 17.16
N LEU A 230 -8.85 25.78 16.07
CA LEU A 230 -7.68 24.91 16.18
C LEU A 230 -6.36 25.69 16.37
N HIS A 231 -5.78 25.55 17.57
CA HIS A 231 -4.36 25.77 17.78
C HIS A 231 -3.53 24.79 16.92
N LYS A 232 -2.28 25.12 16.61
CA LYS A 232 -1.37 24.39 15.69
C LYS A 232 -1.11 22.88 16.03
N ALA A 233 -1.73 22.34 17.06
CA ALA A 233 -1.47 21.00 17.61
C ALA A 233 -2.50 19.91 17.21
N ASP A 234 -3.69 20.27 16.70
CA ASP A 234 -4.84 19.35 16.62
C ASP A 234 -5.09 18.72 15.23
N TRP A 235 -4.04 18.54 14.44
CA TRP A 235 -4.17 18.13 13.03
C TRP A 235 -4.08 16.60 12.81
N ILE A 236 -4.98 16.06 11.98
CA ILE A 236 -4.89 14.70 11.45
C ILE A 236 -3.82 14.66 10.34
N ARG A 237 -2.59 14.25 10.67
CA ARG A 237 -1.46 14.16 9.73
C ARG A 237 -1.14 12.75 9.26
N PHE A 238 -1.33 12.42 7.99
CA PHE A 238 -0.67 11.21 7.47
C PHE A 238 0.84 11.38 7.61
N LEU A 239 1.45 10.56 8.45
CA LEU A 239 2.80 10.83 8.95
C LEU A 239 3.86 10.68 7.85
N ASN A 240 3.69 9.70 6.95
CA ASN A 240 4.72 9.32 5.98
C ASN A 240 4.15 8.86 4.62
N PRO A 241 3.33 9.68 3.91
CA PRO A 241 2.88 9.36 2.56
C PRO A 241 4.06 9.24 1.58
N LYS A 242 3.95 8.34 0.60
CA LYS A 242 4.92 8.28 -0.51
C LYS A 242 4.67 9.42 -1.52
N PRO A 243 5.71 10.05 -2.07
CA PRO A 243 5.58 11.18 -3.00
C PRO A 243 4.96 10.75 -4.34
N LEU A 244 4.11 11.60 -4.93
CA LEU A 244 3.43 11.27 -6.19
C LEU A 244 4.41 11.08 -7.35
N ASP A 245 5.49 11.86 -7.40
CA ASP A 245 6.51 11.78 -8.46
C ASP A 245 7.31 10.47 -8.40
N LEU A 246 7.68 10.03 -7.20
CA LEU A 246 8.31 8.71 -6.99
C LEU A 246 7.39 7.60 -7.53
N LEU A 247 6.13 7.63 -7.14
CA LEU A 247 5.15 6.64 -7.58
C LEU A 247 4.90 6.72 -9.08
N GLY A 248 4.90 7.92 -9.66
CA GLY A 248 4.72 8.16 -11.09
C GLY A 248 5.89 7.60 -11.90
N PHE A 249 7.11 7.78 -11.41
CA PHE A 249 8.31 7.14 -11.96
C PHE A 249 8.21 5.62 -11.91
N LEU A 250 7.82 5.04 -10.77
CA LEU A 250 7.68 3.59 -10.62
C LEU A 250 6.61 3.03 -11.56
N LEU A 251 5.47 3.71 -11.69
CA LEU A 251 4.43 3.34 -12.65
C LEU A 251 4.99 3.38 -14.08
N GLU A 252 5.58 4.49 -14.51
CA GLU A 252 6.17 4.59 -15.85
C GLU A 252 7.17 3.47 -16.19
N LYS A 253 7.97 3.04 -15.21
CA LYS A 253 8.94 1.96 -15.41
C LYS A 253 8.32 0.58 -15.44
N TRP A 254 7.33 0.31 -14.60
CA TRP A 254 6.85 -1.05 -14.36
C TRP A 254 5.47 -1.36 -14.95
N THR A 255 4.75 -0.36 -15.45
CA THR A 255 3.49 -0.50 -16.19
C THR A 255 3.66 -0.12 -17.66
N PHE A 256 4.63 -0.76 -18.32
CA PHE A 256 5.06 -0.44 -19.68
C PHE A 256 4.22 -1.12 -20.79
N VAL A 257 3.12 -1.77 -20.43
CA VAL A 257 2.17 -2.39 -21.36
C VAL A 257 0.83 -1.65 -21.30
N PRO A 258 0.04 -1.63 -22.39
CA PRO A 258 -1.31 -1.08 -22.37
C PRO A 258 -2.19 -1.76 -21.33
N ASN A 259 -3.07 -0.99 -20.68
CA ASN A 259 -4.08 -1.49 -19.74
C ASN A 259 -3.49 -2.26 -18.56
N ALA A 260 -2.28 -1.89 -18.13
CA ALA A 260 -1.60 -2.55 -17.03
C ALA A 260 -2.44 -2.51 -15.75
N ARG A 261 -2.52 -3.64 -15.06
CA ARG A 261 -3.27 -3.78 -13.80
C ARG A 261 -2.32 -3.70 -12.62
N VAL A 262 -2.62 -2.80 -11.69
CA VAL A 262 -1.82 -2.56 -10.49
C VAL A 262 -2.62 -2.88 -9.24
N LEU A 263 -2.02 -3.60 -8.30
CA LEU A 263 -2.56 -3.81 -6.96
C LEU A 263 -1.70 -3.03 -5.95
N ASP A 264 -2.34 -2.14 -5.20
CA ASP A 264 -1.73 -1.44 -4.07
C ASP A 264 -2.20 -2.10 -2.77
N LEU A 265 -1.30 -2.87 -2.14
CA LEU A 265 -1.66 -3.77 -1.05
C LEU A 265 -1.86 -3.05 0.31
N PHE A 266 -1.29 -1.86 0.44
CA PHE A 266 -1.33 -1.02 1.64
C PHE A 266 -1.52 0.42 1.20
N SER A 267 -2.75 0.76 0.80
CA SER A 267 -2.98 2.03 0.10
C SER A 267 -2.67 3.28 0.91
N GLY A 268 -2.79 3.22 2.23
CA GLY A 268 -2.56 4.35 3.11
C GLY A 268 -3.40 5.54 2.68
N THR A 269 -2.76 6.55 2.12
CA THR A 269 -3.40 7.77 1.60
C THR A 269 -3.93 7.63 0.17
N SER A 270 -3.83 6.46 -0.45
CA SER A 270 -4.07 6.22 -1.89
C SER A 270 -3.19 7.05 -2.83
N SER A 271 -1.97 7.41 -2.41
CA SER A 271 -1.02 8.13 -3.27
C SER A 271 -0.72 7.41 -4.59
N LEU A 272 -0.65 6.07 -4.62
CA LEU A 272 -0.39 5.34 -5.87
C LEU A 272 -1.56 5.47 -6.85
N LEU A 273 -2.79 5.40 -6.35
CA LEU A 273 -3.99 5.56 -7.14
C LEU A 273 -4.07 6.98 -7.73
N ILE A 274 -3.81 8.01 -6.91
CA ILE A 274 -3.76 9.41 -7.40
C ILE A 274 -2.63 9.60 -8.43
N SER A 275 -1.44 9.08 -8.16
CA SER A 275 -0.30 9.15 -9.09
C SER A 275 -0.62 8.46 -10.42
N SER A 276 -1.35 7.34 -10.39
CA SER A 276 -1.78 6.65 -11.62
C SER A 276 -2.78 7.44 -12.46
N MET A 277 -3.65 8.24 -11.85
CA MET A 277 -4.53 9.15 -12.59
C MET A 277 -3.73 10.23 -13.30
N HIS A 278 -2.78 10.87 -12.60
CA HIS A 278 -1.84 11.80 -13.25
C HIS A 278 -1.04 11.13 -14.37
N HIS A 279 -0.59 9.89 -14.16
CA HIS A 279 0.12 9.11 -15.17
C HIS A 279 -0.74 8.89 -16.42
N ASN A 280 -1.99 8.48 -16.25
CA ASN A 280 -2.94 8.24 -17.34
C ASN A 280 -3.26 9.51 -18.13
N LEU A 281 -3.23 10.70 -17.51
CA LEU A 281 -3.41 11.97 -18.23
C LEU A 281 -2.22 12.34 -19.12
N LYS A 282 -1.00 11.91 -18.75
CA LYS A 282 0.24 12.29 -19.43
C LYS A 282 0.66 11.29 -20.53
N LYS A 283 0.14 10.07 -20.52
CA LYS A 283 0.63 8.95 -21.33
C LYS A 283 -0.47 8.36 -22.22
N GLN A 284 -0.05 7.64 -23.26
CA GLN A 284 -0.95 6.97 -24.21
C GLN A 284 -1.57 5.67 -23.69
N HIS A 285 -1.02 5.09 -22.61
CA HIS A 285 -1.48 3.81 -22.06
C HIS A 285 -2.19 4.02 -20.73
N GLN A 286 -3.36 3.39 -20.59
CA GLN A 286 -4.11 3.43 -19.34
C GLN A 286 -3.57 2.40 -18.34
N VAL A 287 -3.54 2.80 -17.08
CA VAL A 287 -3.26 1.94 -15.93
C VAL A 287 -4.50 1.92 -15.03
N SER A 288 -4.87 0.74 -14.56
CA SER A 288 -5.92 0.58 -13.55
C SER A 288 -5.28 0.19 -12.21
N VAL A 289 -5.74 0.80 -11.11
CA VAL A 289 -5.26 0.50 -9.76
C VAL A 289 -6.41 -0.05 -8.91
N SER A 290 -6.16 -1.20 -8.28
CA SER A 290 -6.94 -1.72 -7.16
C SER A 290 -6.20 -1.44 -5.86
N GLY A 291 -6.71 -0.53 -5.04
CA GLY A 291 -6.15 -0.23 -3.72
C GLY A 291 -6.82 -1.04 -2.62
N ILE A 292 -6.07 -1.35 -1.55
CA ILE A 292 -6.60 -2.00 -0.35
C ILE A 292 -6.24 -1.19 0.88
N GLN A 293 -7.26 -0.79 1.63
CA GLN A 293 -7.11 0.00 2.85
C GLN A 293 -7.86 -0.64 4.01
N TYR A 294 -7.14 -0.94 5.09
CA TYR A 294 -7.76 -1.41 6.31
C TYR A 294 -8.44 -0.25 7.07
N PRO A 295 -9.67 -0.42 7.58
CA PRO A 295 -10.42 0.61 8.29
C PRO A 295 -9.94 0.74 9.75
N PHE A 296 -8.70 1.19 9.94
CA PHE A 296 -8.14 1.43 11.27
C PHE A 296 -8.80 2.62 11.97
N PRO A 297 -9.21 2.52 13.25
CA PRO A 297 -9.66 3.68 14.01
C PRO A 297 -8.59 4.78 14.03
N LEU A 298 -8.94 6.02 13.70
CA LEU A 298 -7.97 7.12 13.70
C LEU A 298 -7.40 7.38 15.11
N VAL A 299 -8.17 7.10 16.15
CA VAL A 299 -7.73 7.25 17.56
C VAL A 299 -6.49 6.42 17.91
N ASP A 300 -6.17 5.40 17.11
CA ASP A 300 -4.97 4.57 17.29
C ASP A 300 -3.72 5.21 16.65
N PHE A 301 -3.89 6.19 15.76
CA PHE A 301 -2.83 6.75 14.90
C PHE A 301 -2.56 8.24 15.15
N PHE A 302 -3.55 8.95 15.67
CA PHE A 302 -3.50 10.39 15.82
C PHE A 302 -3.63 10.78 17.29
N ARG A 303 -2.86 11.79 17.71
CA ARG A 303 -3.15 12.53 18.95
C ARG A 303 -4.46 13.31 18.71
N SER A 304 -5.59 12.65 18.81
CA SER A 304 -6.88 13.32 18.80
C SER A 304 -7.14 13.84 20.21
N PRO A 305 -7.51 15.12 20.40
CA PRO A 305 -8.12 15.56 21.65
C PRO A 305 -9.48 14.87 21.76
N ARG A 306 -9.47 13.67 22.37
CA ARG A 306 -10.65 12.77 22.53
C ARG A 306 -11.86 13.49 23.13
N ALA A 307 -11.64 14.60 23.84
CA ALA A 307 -12.66 15.38 24.52
C ALA A 307 -13.30 16.49 23.66
N GLU A 308 -12.61 17.01 22.63
CA GLU A 308 -13.05 18.22 21.93
C GLU A 308 -13.78 17.94 20.61
N TYR A 309 -13.51 16.80 19.95
CA TYR A 309 -14.14 16.45 18.67
C TYR A 309 -14.61 14.98 18.61
N PRO A 310 -15.77 14.65 19.20
CA PRO A 310 -16.31 13.28 19.25
C PRO A 310 -16.49 12.64 17.87
N GLU A 311 -16.78 13.42 16.83
CA GLU A 311 -16.97 12.90 15.48
C GLU A 311 -15.66 12.39 14.85
N ILE A 312 -14.52 12.99 15.17
CA ILE A 312 -13.20 12.52 14.70
C ILE A 312 -12.87 11.14 15.29
N SER A 313 -13.29 10.89 16.53
CA SER A 313 -13.04 9.61 17.21
C SER A 313 -13.74 8.42 16.55
N LYS A 314 -14.80 8.67 15.77
CA LYS A 314 -15.57 7.65 15.04
C LYS A 314 -15.01 7.34 13.66
N LEU A 315 -14.13 8.19 13.13
CA LEU A 315 -13.56 8.01 11.80
C LEU A 315 -12.51 6.90 11.79
N VAL A 316 -12.40 6.25 10.63
CA VAL A 316 -11.34 5.29 10.33
C VAL A 316 -10.45 5.77 9.18
N LEU A 317 -9.27 5.16 9.05
CA LEU A 317 -8.27 5.51 8.03
C LEU A 317 -8.80 5.41 6.60
N SER A 318 -9.68 4.43 6.33
CA SER A 318 -10.33 4.30 5.03
C SER A 318 -11.28 5.47 4.72
N ASP A 319 -11.86 6.12 5.73
CA ASP A 319 -12.72 7.29 5.51
C ASP A 319 -11.88 8.48 5.05
N LEU A 320 -10.74 8.73 5.68
CA LEU A 320 -9.78 9.76 5.24
C LEU A 320 -9.28 9.50 3.82
N THR A 321 -9.04 8.23 3.50
CA THR A 321 -8.61 7.81 2.17
C THR A 321 -9.67 8.16 1.13
N LEU A 322 -10.94 7.83 1.39
CA LEU A 322 -12.07 8.18 0.53
C LEU A 322 -12.26 9.69 0.41
N ILE A 323 -12.16 10.43 1.51
CA ILE A 323 -12.29 11.90 1.53
C ILE A 323 -11.22 12.52 0.63
N ARG A 324 -9.96 12.11 0.79
CA ARG A 324 -8.86 12.59 -0.07
C ARG A 324 -9.16 12.33 -1.54
N LEU A 325 -9.53 11.10 -1.90
CA LEU A 325 -9.84 10.73 -3.28
C LEU A 325 -10.98 11.60 -3.85
N LYS A 326 -12.07 11.78 -3.11
CA LYS A 326 -13.19 12.64 -3.52
C LYS A 326 -12.74 14.08 -3.76
N GLN A 327 -12.01 14.66 -2.82
CA GLN A 327 -11.52 16.04 -2.92
C GLN A 327 -10.57 16.21 -4.10
N THR A 328 -9.61 15.30 -4.28
CA THR A 328 -8.67 15.34 -5.40
C THR A 328 -9.39 15.28 -6.75
N LEU A 329 -10.37 14.39 -6.91
CA LEU A 329 -11.12 14.29 -8.17
C LEU A 329 -11.95 15.56 -8.45
N ILE A 330 -12.59 16.14 -7.42
CA ILE A 330 -13.36 17.39 -7.55
C ILE A 330 -12.45 18.56 -7.93
N GLN A 331 -11.36 18.76 -7.18
CA GLN A 331 -10.43 19.88 -7.36
C GLN A 331 -9.78 19.90 -8.75
N ASN A 332 -9.57 18.72 -9.34
CA ASN A 332 -8.95 18.59 -10.66
C ASN A 332 -9.97 18.40 -11.80
N SER A 333 -11.28 18.46 -11.51
CA SER A 333 -12.36 18.20 -12.48
C SER A 333 -12.23 16.83 -13.18
N TRP A 334 -11.91 15.79 -12.40
CA TRP A 334 -11.69 14.42 -12.87
C TRP A 334 -12.88 13.49 -12.70
N ASN A 335 -13.98 13.96 -12.11
CA ASN A 335 -15.17 13.15 -11.82
C ASN A 335 -15.77 12.48 -13.08
N GLU A 336 -15.70 13.13 -14.23
CA GLU A 336 -16.18 12.58 -15.51
C GLU A 336 -15.13 11.72 -16.22
N LYS A 337 -13.86 11.82 -15.81
CA LYS A 337 -12.74 11.10 -16.43
C LYS A 337 -12.47 9.77 -15.76
N TYR A 338 -12.63 9.67 -14.45
CA TYR A 338 -12.30 8.46 -13.70
C TYR A 338 -13.47 8.00 -12.83
N GLN A 339 -13.54 6.69 -12.61
CA GLN A 339 -14.44 6.08 -11.63
C GLN A 339 -13.61 5.27 -10.62
N ILE A 340 -13.96 5.38 -9.34
CA ILE A 340 -13.42 4.56 -8.26
C ILE A 340 -14.57 3.75 -7.67
N ARG A 341 -14.55 2.42 -7.89
CA ARG A 341 -15.52 1.50 -7.30
C ARG A 341 -15.08 1.05 -5.92
N VAL A 342 -15.95 1.20 -4.93
CA VAL A 342 -15.63 0.85 -3.55
C VAL A 342 -16.22 -0.51 -3.21
N TRP A 343 -15.43 -1.33 -2.52
CA TRP A 343 -15.84 -2.63 -1.99
C TRP A 343 -15.56 -2.66 -0.49
N LYS A 344 -16.43 -3.29 0.29
CA LYS A 344 -16.24 -3.42 1.73
C LYS A 344 -16.27 -4.87 2.15
N GLN A 345 -15.38 -5.23 3.08
CA GLN A 345 -15.37 -6.53 3.71
C GLN A 345 -16.68 -6.77 4.47
N ILE A 346 -17.26 -7.94 4.26
CA ILE A 346 -18.46 -8.42 4.93
C ILE A 346 -18.21 -9.81 5.51
N LEU A 347 -18.95 -10.16 6.57
CA LEU A 347 -19.02 -11.54 7.02
C LEU A 347 -19.85 -12.35 6.01
N LYS A 348 -19.38 -13.54 5.65
CA LYS A 348 -20.20 -14.48 4.90
C LYS A 348 -21.43 -14.84 5.74
N PRO A 349 -22.59 -15.06 5.10
CA PRO A 349 -23.72 -15.66 5.78
C PRO A 349 -23.26 -16.91 6.51
N ARG A 350 -23.70 -17.12 7.76
CA ARG A 350 -23.57 -18.44 8.37
C ARG A 350 -24.37 -19.37 7.48
N ASN A 351 -23.70 -20.23 6.73
CA ASN A 351 -24.39 -21.38 6.17
C ASN A 351 -25.02 -22.11 7.36
N ASN A 352 -26.34 -22.24 7.37
CA ASN A 352 -26.97 -23.27 8.18
C ASN A 352 -26.34 -24.57 7.70
N PHE A 353 -25.34 -25.07 8.43
CA PHE A 353 -24.98 -26.48 8.38
C PHE A 353 -26.12 -27.25 9.05
N SER A 354 -27.31 -27.20 8.46
CA SER A 354 -28.33 -28.20 8.67
C SER A 354 -27.87 -29.44 7.90
N LYS A 355 -27.30 -30.38 8.66
CA LYS A 355 -27.25 -31.83 8.43
C LYS A 355 -27.16 -32.27 6.97
N LEU A 356 -25.98 -32.77 6.59
CA LEU A 356 -25.85 -33.97 5.76
C LEU A 356 -24.83 -34.89 6.43
#